data_AF-A0A7S4LDV3-F1
#
_entry.id   AF-A0A7S4LDV3-F1
#
_cell.length_a   1.000
_cell.length_b   1.000
_cell.length_c   1.000
_cell.angle_alpha   90.00
_cell.angle_beta   90.00
_cell.angle_gamma   90.00
#
_symmetry.space_group_name_H-M   'P 1'
#
loop_
_entity.id
_entity.type
_entity.pdbx_description
1 polymer ?
#
loop_
_entity_poly.entity_id
_entity_poly.type
_entity_poly.pdbx_seq_one_letter_code
_entity_poly.pdbx_strand_id
1 'polypeptide(L)'
;RAEERAILVRATEKWPRAPKSDREDGNDVVSKLWLMLLQWEVRTAREEMARAHPGMSAPERIEDTHRRFEGLRQWYTRAYKNCPESIPVWMMAAEIEEQVMKDVPKARAVLDKAKLRNPRSQGLWVALIRLEHRAGNEALVNMKLAQALQECPNSGLLWAEAVELEPPASKKAKSKDAVKRCDKDARVIVAVAKLFWAERKCDKARSWFNRAVALDSDLG
;
A
#
# COMPACT_ATOMS: atom_id res chain seq x y z
N ARG A 1 -23.27 14.83 8.68
CA ARG A 1 -22.18 14.90 7.68
C ARG A 1 -21.25 16.11 7.85
N ALA A 2 -21.71 17.36 7.70
CA ALA A 2 -20.82 18.53 7.81
C ALA A 2 -20.28 18.77 9.24
N GLU A 3 -21.12 18.57 10.26
CA GLU A 3 -20.71 18.68 11.66
C GLU A 3 -19.72 17.58 12.07
N GLU A 4 -19.98 16.33 11.66
CA GLU A 4 -19.09 15.18 11.89
C GLU A 4 -17.70 15.42 11.26
N ARG A 5 -17.66 15.97 10.04
CA ARG A 5 -16.41 16.40 9.39
C ARG A 5 -15.70 17.46 10.21
N ALA A 6 -16.41 18.49 10.67
CA ALA A 6 -15.83 19.56 11.47
C ALA A 6 -15.27 19.04 12.81
N ILE A 7 -15.94 18.07 13.43
CA ILE A 7 -15.46 17.37 14.63
C ILE A 7 -14.18 16.60 14.32
N LEU A 8 -14.15 15.81 13.23
CA LEU A 8 -12.97 15.06 12.81
C LEU A 8 -11.77 15.96 12.52
N VAL A 9 -11.96 17.07 11.79
CA VAL A 9 -10.89 18.05 11.52
C VAL A 9 -10.35 18.62 12.83
N ARG A 10 -11.23 19.09 13.72
CA ARG A 10 -10.81 19.63 15.03
C ARG A 10 -10.08 18.58 15.85
N ALA A 11 -10.52 17.33 15.83
CA ALA A 11 -9.87 16.22 16.52
C ALA A 11 -8.46 15.96 15.93
N THR A 12 -8.31 15.92 14.60
CA THR A 12 -6.99 15.71 13.95
C THR A 12 -5.98 16.82 14.24
N GLU A 13 -6.44 18.05 14.45
CA GLU A 13 -5.58 19.21 14.69
C GLU A 13 -5.26 19.44 16.17
N LYS A 14 -6.19 19.12 17.07
CA LYS A 14 -6.05 19.42 18.51
C LYS A 14 -5.66 18.23 19.37
N TRP A 15 -5.73 17.00 18.85
CA TRP A 15 -5.42 15.83 19.67
C TRP A 15 -3.93 15.75 19.99
N PRO A 16 -3.54 15.66 21.28
CA PRO A 16 -2.15 15.61 21.68
C PRO A 16 -1.51 14.32 21.16
N ARG A 17 -0.33 14.45 20.56
CA ARG A 17 0.38 13.30 20.01
C ARG A 17 1.19 12.63 21.11
N ALA A 18 1.02 11.31 21.26
CA ALA A 18 1.80 10.52 22.22
C ALA A 18 3.31 10.69 21.97
N PRO A 19 4.17 10.55 22.99
CA PRO A 19 5.63 10.53 22.81
C PRO A 19 6.07 9.47 21.80
N LYS A 20 7.22 9.67 21.13
CA LYS A 20 7.72 8.70 20.14
C LYS A 20 7.95 7.30 20.71
N SER A 21 8.29 7.18 21.99
CA SER A 21 8.51 5.90 22.69
C SER A 21 7.26 5.04 22.76
N ASP A 22 6.07 5.66 22.77
CA ASP A 22 4.79 5.00 23.03
C ASP A 22 4.02 4.73 21.73
N ARG A 23 4.62 5.06 20.59
CA ARG A 23 4.03 4.87 19.26
C ARG A 23 4.52 3.54 18.69
N GLU A 24 3.72 2.49 18.87
CA GLU A 24 3.90 1.27 18.09
C GLU A 24 3.69 1.59 16.59
N ASP A 25 4.78 1.54 15.81
CA ASP A 25 4.80 1.46 14.34
C ASP A 25 3.80 2.35 13.57
N GLY A 26 3.63 3.60 14.01
CA GLY A 26 2.75 4.56 13.34
C GLY A 26 1.25 4.26 13.46
N ASN A 27 0.85 3.45 14.45
CA ASN A 27 -0.51 3.09 14.81
C ASN A 27 -1.10 4.00 15.92
N ASP A 28 -0.66 5.26 15.98
CA ASP A 28 -1.15 6.23 16.97
C ASP A 28 -2.55 6.74 16.63
N VAL A 29 -3.30 7.15 17.66
CA VAL A 29 -4.67 7.67 17.55
C VAL A 29 -4.74 8.82 16.53
N VAL A 30 -3.72 9.69 16.52
CA VAL A 30 -3.64 10.82 15.59
C VAL A 30 -3.55 10.34 14.15
N SER A 31 -2.74 9.33 13.85
CA SER A 31 -2.68 8.74 12.50
C SER A 31 -4.01 8.11 12.09
N LYS A 32 -4.70 7.42 12.99
CA LYS A 32 -6.04 6.86 12.73
C LYS A 32 -7.06 7.95 12.41
N LEU A 33 -7.06 9.05 13.16
CA LEU A 33 -7.94 10.20 12.90
C LEU A 33 -7.65 10.81 11.52
N TRP A 34 -6.38 10.96 11.16
CA TRP A 34 -5.99 11.43 9.83
C TRP A 34 -6.44 10.48 8.72
N LEU A 35 -6.29 9.17 8.90
CA LEU A 35 -6.79 8.17 7.95
C LEU A 35 -8.31 8.23 7.80
N MET A 36 -9.04 8.33 8.91
CA MET A 36 -10.50 8.45 8.89
C MET A 36 -10.94 9.71 8.15
N LEU A 37 -10.28 10.84 8.38
CA LEU A 37 -10.56 12.09 7.66
C LEU A 37 -10.28 11.94 6.16
N LEU A 38 -9.12 11.38 5.78
CA LEU A 38 -8.78 11.17 4.36
C LEU A 38 -9.75 10.21 3.67
N GLN A 39 -10.13 9.11 4.33
CA GLN A 39 -11.12 8.16 3.79
C GLN A 39 -12.50 8.80 3.66
N TRP A 40 -12.90 9.63 4.61
CA TRP A 40 -14.14 10.40 4.54
C TRP A 40 -14.13 11.34 3.34
N GLU A 41 -13.07 12.14 3.18
CA GLU A 41 -12.95 13.10 2.07
C GLU A 41 -12.88 12.39 0.70
N VAL A 42 -12.21 11.24 0.61
CA VAL A 42 -12.21 10.43 -0.61
C VAL A 42 -13.60 9.89 -0.91
N ARG A 43 -14.33 9.43 0.10
CA ARG A 43 -15.70 8.91 -0.07
C ARG A 43 -16.65 10.01 -0.54
N THR A 44 -16.64 11.16 0.11
CA THR A 44 -17.53 12.28 -0.26
C THR A 44 -17.26 12.73 -1.69
N ALA A 45 -16.00 12.87 -2.07
CA ALA A 45 -15.69 13.31 -3.41
C ALA A 45 -15.92 12.21 -4.47
N ARG A 46 -15.82 10.91 -4.13
CA ARG A 46 -16.33 9.81 -4.99
C ARG A 46 -17.86 9.89 -5.17
N GLU A 47 -18.61 10.16 -4.11
CA GLU A 47 -20.08 10.34 -4.18
C GLU A 47 -20.47 11.58 -5.00
N GLU A 48 -19.71 12.67 -4.91
CA GLU A 48 -19.92 13.89 -5.71
C GLU A 48 -19.56 13.67 -7.18
N MET A 49 -18.48 12.93 -7.45
CA MET A 49 -18.09 12.52 -8.79
C MET A 49 -19.20 11.68 -9.43
N ALA A 50 -19.69 10.65 -8.74
CA ALA A 50 -20.79 9.81 -9.24
C ALA A 50 -22.05 10.62 -9.60
N ARG A 51 -22.35 11.68 -8.83
CA ARG A 51 -23.49 12.57 -9.09
C ARG A 51 -23.26 13.52 -10.27
N ALA A 52 -22.03 13.98 -10.49
CA ALA A 52 -21.70 14.93 -11.55
C ALA A 52 -21.50 14.29 -12.93
N HIS A 53 -21.37 12.96 -12.99
CA HIS A 53 -20.92 12.22 -14.18
C HIS A 53 -21.97 11.73 -15.20
N PRO A 54 -23.29 12.03 -15.15
CA PRO A 54 -24.14 11.73 -16.31
C PRO A 54 -23.76 12.64 -17.50
N GLY A 55 -22.94 12.14 -18.43
CA GLY A 55 -22.69 12.77 -19.74
C GLY A 55 -21.39 13.56 -19.94
N MET A 56 -20.48 13.65 -18.95
CA MET A 56 -19.19 14.34 -19.12
C MET A 56 -18.14 13.51 -19.87
N SER A 57 -17.32 14.16 -20.68
CA SER A 57 -16.20 13.52 -21.38
C SER A 57 -15.03 13.18 -20.43
N ALA A 58 -14.17 12.23 -20.81
CA ALA A 58 -13.02 11.83 -19.99
C ALA A 58 -12.08 12.98 -19.55
N PRO A 59 -11.69 13.95 -20.42
CA PRO A 59 -10.82 15.05 -20.01
C PRO A 59 -11.49 16.02 -19.03
N GLU A 60 -12.77 16.36 -19.25
CA GLU A 60 -13.54 17.23 -18.33
C GLU A 60 -13.66 16.60 -16.95
N ARG A 61 -13.84 15.28 -16.89
CA ARG A 61 -13.85 14.54 -15.64
C ARG A 61 -12.52 14.65 -14.91
N ILE A 62 -11.39 14.57 -15.61
CA ILE A 62 -10.05 14.67 -15.00
C ILE A 62 -9.85 16.09 -14.44
N GLU A 63 -10.23 17.12 -15.17
CA GLU A 63 -10.09 18.51 -14.72
C GLU A 63 -11.00 18.82 -13.52
N ASP A 64 -12.27 18.42 -13.58
CA ASP A 64 -13.22 18.54 -12.46
C ASP A 64 -12.73 17.76 -11.24
N THR A 65 -12.16 16.57 -11.43
CA THR A 65 -11.53 15.81 -10.33
C THR A 65 -10.37 16.59 -9.74
N HIS A 66 -9.42 17.10 -10.55
CA HIS A 66 -8.28 17.84 -10.02
C HIS A 66 -8.71 19.08 -9.21
N ARG A 67 -9.72 19.81 -9.69
CA ARG A 67 -10.27 20.97 -9.00
C ARG A 67 -10.91 20.60 -7.66
N ARG A 68 -11.71 19.53 -7.62
CA ARG A 68 -12.38 19.08 -6.38
C ARG A 68 -11.42 18.47 -5.37
N PHE A 69 -10.38 17.78 -5.85
CA PHE A 69 -9.45 17.06 -5.01
C PHE A 69 -8.19 17.85 -4.64
N GLU A 70 -8.05 19.10 -5.07
CA GLU A 70 -6.96 19.98 -4.61
C GLU A 70 -6.96 20.11 -3.07
N GLY A 71 -8.15 20.10 -2.46
CA GLY A 71 -8.32 20.02 -1.01
C GLY A 71 -7.74 18.74 -0.39
N LEU A 72 -7.86 17.58 -1.05
CA LEU A 72 -7.24 16.33 -0.57
C LEU A 72 -5.73 16.43 -0.50
N ARG A 73 -5.09 17.13 -1.46
CA ARG A 73 -3.63 17.33 -1.44
C ARG A 73 -3.17 18.07 -0.20
N GLN A 74 -3.93 19.09 0.20
CA GLN A 74 -3.66 19.81 1.43
C GLN A 74 -3.83 18.91 2.65
N TRP A 75 -4.90 18.11 2.70
CA TRP A 75 -5.18 17.21 3.81
C TRP A 75 -4.14 16.11 3.97
N TYR A 76 -3.81 15.36 2.93
CA TYR A 76 -2.82 14.29 3.07
C TYR A 76 -1.43 14.87 3.33
N THR A 77 -1.12 16.06 2.80
CA THR A 77 0.15 16.75 3.08
C THR A 77 0.27 17.16 4.53
N ARG A 78 -0.82 17.64 5.14
CA ARG A 78 -0.87 17.88 6.59
C ARG A 78 -0.77 16.57 7.36
N ALA A 79 -1.47 15.52 6.91
CA ALA A 79 -1.47 14.22 7.55
C ALA A 79 -0.07 13.62 7.68
N TYR A 80 0.69 13.49 6.59
CA TYR A 80 2.03 12.92 6.67
C TYR A 80 3.07 13.86 7.28
N LYS A 81 2.84 15.19 7.28
CA LYS A 81 3.69 16.15 8.01
C LYS A 81 3.52 15.97 9.52
N ASN A 82 2.27 15.80 9.95
CA ASN A 82 1.94 15.57 11.35
C ASN A 82 2.27 14.15 11.79
N CYS A 83 2.17 13.17 10.88
CA CYS A 83 2.39 11.74 11.12
C CYS A 83 3.41 11.13 10.14
N PRO A 84 4.69 11.54 10.17
CA PRO A 84 5.69 11.09 9.19
C PRO A 84 6.08 9.61 9.33
N GLU A 85 5.90 9.03 10.52
CA GLU A 85 6.22 7.63 10.84
C GLU A 85 5.08 6.67 10.42
N SER A 86 3.89 7.17 10.12
CA SER A 86 2.72 6.34 9.82
C SER A 86 2.71 5.88 8.36
N ILE A 87 3.11 4.63 8.12
CA ILE A 87 3.09 4.00 6.80
C ILE A 87 1.67 4.04 6.17
N PRO A 88 0.57 3.72 6.90
CA PRO A 88 -0.77 3.81 6.33
C PRO A 88 -1.14 5.19 5.78
N VAL A 89 -0.72 6.28 6.44
CA VAL A 89 -1.01 7.65 5.97
C VAL A 89 -0.31 7.92 4.64
N TRP A 90 0.94 7.47 4.50
CA TRP A 90 1.69 7.57 3.24
C TRP A 90 1.09 6.72 2.13
N MET A 91 0.67 5.48 2.44
CA MET A 91 0.01 4.60 1.46
C MET A 91 -1.30 5.22 0.98
N MET A 92 -2.14 5.74 1.89
CA MET A 92 -3.38 6.43 1.56
C MET A 92 -3.12 7.65 0.67
N ALA A 93 -2.09 8.44 0.95
CA ALA A 93 -1.72 9.59 0.12
C ALA A 93 -1.33 9.16 -1.32
N ALA A 94 -0.58 8.07 -1.47
CA ALA A 94 -0.21 7.53 -2.76
C ALA A 94 -1.42 6.95 -3.52
N GLU A 95 -2.33 6.25 -2.82
CA GLU A 95 -3.57 5.73 -3.39
C GLU A 95 -4.50 6.84 -3.89
N ILE A 96 -4.56 7.98 -3.18
CA ILE A 96 -5.30 9.16 -3.64
C ILE A 96 -4.73 9.67 -4.97
N GLU A 97 -3.41 9.87 -5.06
CA GLU A 97 -2.80 10.37 -6.30
C GLU A 97 -2.97 9.36 -7.46
N GLU A 98 -2.82 8.07 -7.20
CA GLU A 98 -2.95 7.04 -8.23
C GLU A 98 -4.41 6.84 -8.68
N GLN A 99 -5.31 6.54 -7.73
CA GLN A 99 -6.66 6.08 -8.07
C GLN A 99 -7.62 7.22 -8.37
N VAL A 100 -7.49 8.32 -7.63
CA VAL A 100 -8.42 9.45 -7.69
C VAL A 100 -7.93 10.48 -8.70
N MET A 101 -6.66 10.89 -8.61
CA MET A 101 -6.09 11.92 -9.48
C MET A 101 -5.51 11.38 -10.79
N LYS A 102 -5.35 10.06 -10.92
CA LYS A 102 -4.69 9.42 -12.07
C LYS A 102 -3.26 9.94 -12.33
N ASP A 103 -2.58 10.41 -11.29
CA ASP A 103 -1.24 10.98 -11.32
C ASP A 103 -0.23 9.98 -10.74
N VAL A 104 0.13 8.99 -11.55
CA VAL A 104 1.11 7.94 -11.18
C VAL A 104 2.49 8.53 -10.84
N PRO A 105 3.06 9.50 -11.60
CA PRO A 105 4.34 10.11 -11.26
C PRO A 105 4.34 10.75 -9.87
N LYS A 106 3.24 11.42 -9.49
CA LYS A 106 3.14 12.04 -8.16
C LYS A 106 2.92 11.02 -7.05
N ALA A 107 2.13 9.96 -7.29
CA ALA A 107 2.01 8.84 -6.35
C ALA A 107 3.39 8.21 -6.07
N ARG A 108 4.21 8.01 -7.10
CA ARG A 108 5.61 7.55 -6.96
C ARG A 108 6.44 8.51 -6.11
N ALA A 109 6.37 9.81 -6.39
CA ALA A 109 7.12 10.81 -5.63
C ALA A 109 6.71 10.84 -4.14
N VAL A 110 5.42 10.62 -3.83
CA VAL A 110 4.93 10.51 -2.45
C VAL A 110 5.51 9.26 -1.77
N LEU A 111 5.55 8.11 -2.44
CA LEU A 111 6.12 6.88 -1.89
C LEU A 111 7.64 6.94 -1.73
N ASP A 112 8.37 7.50 -2.69
CA ASP A 112 9.82 7.68 -2.57
C ASP A 112 10.15 8.64 -1.40
N LYS A 113 9.34 9.70 -1.20
CA LYS A 113 9.45 10.58 -0.03
C LYS A 113 9.13 9.87 1.28
N ALA A 114 8.12 8.99 1.29
CA ALA A 114 7.76 8.17 2.45
C ALA A 114 8.91 7.25 2.86
N LYS A 115 9.62 6.67 1.88
CA LYS A 115 10.79 5.81 2.11
C LYS A 115 11.98 6.56 2.69
N LEU A 116 12.25 7.79 2.25
CA LEU A 116 13.29 8.62 2.87
C LEU A 116 13.02 8.86 4.37
N ARG A 117 11.75 8.85 4.78
CA ARG A 117 11.36 8.95 6.19
C ARG A 117 11.35 7.61 6.92
N ASN A 118 10.97 6.54 6.24
CA ASN A 118 10.82 5.20 6.80
C ASN A 118 11.58 4.15 5.95
N PRO A 119 12.93 4.17 5.94
CA PRO A 119 13.73 3.41 4.97
C PRO A 119 13.62 1.89 5.11
N ARG A 120 13.35 1.38 6.32
CA ARG A 120 13.23 -0.07 6.59
C ARG A 120 11.81 -0.62 6.42
N SER A 121 10.88 0.18 5.91
CA SER A 121 9.49 -0.26 5.76
C SER A 121 9.31 -1.14 4.53
N GLN A 122 9.09 -2.43 4.77
CA GLN A 122 8.79 -3.41 3.74
C GLN A 122 7.45 -3.10 3.03
N GLY A 123 6.48 -2.54 3.76
CA GLY A 123 5.17 -2.17 3.22
C GLY A 123 5.25 -1.04 2.19
N LEU A 124 6.09 -0.03 2.42
CA LEU A 124 6.31 1.05 1.45
C LEU A 124 6.98 0.55 0.18
N TRP A 125 7.91 -0.40 0.30
CA TRP A 125 8.53 -1.05 -0.85
C TRP A 125 7.50 -1.81 -1.69
N VAL A 126 6.65 -2.64 -1.06
CA VAL A 126 5.58 -3.35 -1.78
C VAL A 126 4.59 -2.38 -2.42
N ALA A 127 4.18 -1.32 -1.72
CA ALA A 127 3.27 -0.32 -2.28
C ALA A 127 3.85 0.32 -3.55
N LEU A 128 5.14 0.65 -3.55
CA LEU A 128 5.84 1.23 -4.70
C LEU A 128 5.96 0.23 -5.86
N ILE A 129 6.31 -1.02 -5.57
CA ILE A 129 6.42 -2.07 -6.58
C ILE A 129 5.06 -2.32 -7.24
N ARG A 130 3.99 -2.42 -6.44
CA ARG A 130 2.62 -2.61 -6.94
C ARG A 130 2.11 -1.41 -7.74
N LEU A 131 2.49 -0.19 -7.37
CA LEU A 131 2.19 1.02 -8.15
C LEU A 131 2.79 0.92 -9.56
N GLU A 132 4.08 0.58 -9.65
CA GLU A 132 4.74 0.44 -10.96
C GLU A 132 4.20 -0.71 -11.79
N HIS A 133 3.87 -1.83 -11.15
CA HIS A 133 3.27 -2.97 -11.83
C HIS A 133 1.89 -2.62 -12.40
N ARG A 134 1.04 -1.90 -11.64
CA ARG A 134 -0.25 -1.41 -12.16
C ARG A 134 -0.09 -0.37 -13.27
N ALA A 135 0.99 0.40 -13.25
CA ALA A 135 1.33 1.34 -14.31
C ALA A 135 1.93 0.68 -15.57
N GLY A 136 2.23 -0.63 -15.53
CA GLY A 136 2.82 -1.38 -16.65
C GLY A 136 4.33 -1.17 -16.82
N ASN A 137 5.01 -0.61 -15.83
CA ASN A 137 6.44 -0.30 -15.89
C ASN A 137 7.31 -1.46 -15.40
N GLU A 138 7.30 -2.60 -16.10
CA GLU A 138 8.00 -3.83 -15.68
C GLU A 138 9.50 -3.66 -15.42
N ALA A 139 10.17 -2.77 -16.17
CA ALA A 139 11.58 -2.46 -15.93
C ALA A 139 11.81 -1.82 -14.56
N LEU A 140 10.92 -0.90 -14.16
CA LEU A 140 10.99 -0.24 -12.85
C LEU A 140 10.59 -1.19 -11.72
N VAL A 141 9.62 -2.08 -11.96
CA VAL A 141 9.22 -3.14 -11.01
C VAL A 141 10.44 -3.98 -10.63
N ASN A 142 11.16 -4.53 -11.62
CA ASN A 142 12.33 -5.37 -11.38
C ASN A 142 13.46 -4.60 -10.67
N MET A 143 13.71 -3.36 -11.08
CA MET A 143 14.71 -2.50 -10.44
C MET A 143 14.37 -2.22 -8.96
N LYS A 144 13.12 -1.79 -8.67
CA LYS A 144 12.69 -1.46 -7.30
C LYS A 144 12.61 -2.71 -6.42
N LEU A 145 12.20 -3.85 -6.97
CA LEU A 145 12.20 -5.13 -6.26
C LEU A 145 13.61 -5.58 -5.87
N ALA A 146 14.58 -5.46 -6.79
CA ALA A 146 15.98 -5.77 -6.50
C ALA A 146 16.55 -4.88 -5.38
N GLN A 147 16.27 -3.57 -5.42
CA GLN A 147 16.65 -2.64 -4.35
C GLN A 147 15.98 -2.98 -3.02
N ALA A 148 14.68 -3.32 -3.03
CA ALA A 148 13.94 -3.69 -1.84
C ALA A 148 14.53 -4.93 -1.14
N LEU A 149 14.91 -5.94 -1.93
CA LEU A 149 15.53 -7.17 -1.40
C LEU A 149 16.96 -6.95 -0.90
N GLN A 150 17.68 -5.94 -1.39
CA GLN A 150 18.98 -5.55 -0.85
C GLN A 150 18.83 -4.85 0.51
N GLU A 151 17.86 -3.96 0.65
CA GLU A 151 17.61 -3.25 1.92
C GLU A 151 16.96 -4.13 2.99
N CYS A 152 16.05 -5.02 2.57
CA CYS A 152 15.25 -5.87 3.45
C CYS A 152 15.34 -7.36 3.04
N PRO A 153 16.51 -8.01 3.17
CA PRO A 153 16.75 -9.36 2.65
C PRO A 153 15.95 -10.46 3.36
N ASN A 154 15.50 -10.22 4.59
CA ASN A 154 14.74 -11.18 5.40
C ASN A 154 13.24 -10.89 5.42
N SER A 155 12.74 -10.03 4.54
CA SER A 155 11.32 -9.70 4.45
C SER A 155 10.56 -10.79 3.68
N GLY A 156 9.78 -11.62 4.36
CA GLY A 156 8.93 -12.58 3.67
C GLY A 156 7.83 -11.91 2.85
N LEU A 157 7.39 -10.71 3.23
CA LEU A 157 6.48 -9.90 2.42
C LEU A 157 7.06 -9.57 1.03
N LEU A 158 8.31 -9.07 0.99
CA LEU A 158 8.97 -8.74 -0.27
C LEU A 158 9.33 -9.98 -1.08
N TRP A 159 9.72 -11.07 -0.41
CA TRP A 159 9.98 -12.34 -1.09
C TRP A 159 8.72 -12.96 -1.68
N ALA A 160 7.58 -12.88 -0.99
CA ALA A 160 6.30 -13.34 -1.53
C ALA A 160 5.92 -12.53 -2.78
N GLU A 161 6.02 -11.21 -2.72
CA GLU A 161 5.77 -10.33 -3.87
C GLU A 161 6.74 -10.64 -5.03
N ALA A 162 8.02 -10.87 -4.72
CA ALA A 162 9.03 -11.22 -5.71
C ALA A 162 8.71 -12.53 -6.44
N VAL A 163 8.20 -13.53 -5.71
CA VAL A 163 7.77 -14.80 -6.30
C VAL A 163 6.54 -14.61 -7.17
N GLU A 164 5.58 -13.79 -6.75
CA GLU A 164 4.33 -13.56 -7.51
C GLU A 164 4.56 -12.83 -8.83
N LEU A 165 5.44 -11.82 -8.84
CA LEU A 165 5.77 -11.01 -10.02
C LEU A 165 6.67 -11.73 -11.03
N GLU A 166 7.38 -12.77 -10.61
CA GLU A 166 8.30 -13.50 -11.48
C GLU A 166 7.55 -14.27 -12.59
N PRO A 167 8.07 -14.28 -13.85
CA PRO A 167 7.52 -15.06 -14.94
C PRO A 167 7.44 -16.57 -14.59
N PRO A 168 6.48 -17.32 -15.19
CA PRO A 168 6.28 -18.74 -14.87
C PRO A 168 7.54 -19.60 -14.96
N ALA A 169 8.44 -19.32 -15.91
CA ALA A 169 9.67 -20.07 -16.12
C ALA A 169 10.66 -19.97 -14.94
N SER A 170 10.82 -18.78 -14.34
CA SER A 170 11.76 -18.51 -13.24
C SER A 170 11.11 -18.57 -11.86
N LYS A 171 9.77 -18.57 -11.78
CA LYS A 171 8.99 -18.62 -10.52
C LYS A 171 9.40 -19.73 -9.57
N LYS A 172 9.69 -20.91 -10.12
CA LYS A 172 10.12 -22.09 -9.33
C LYS A 172 11.53 -21.93 -8.73
N ALA A 173 12.43 -21.24 -9.43
CA ALA A 173 13.76 -20.94 -8.89
C ALA A 173 13.64 -19.88 -7.78
N LYS A 174 12.91 -18.80 -8.05
CA LYS A 174 12.68 -17.70 -7.11
C LYS A 174 12.03 -18.16 -5.80
N SER A 175 11.02 -19.03 -5.89
CA SER A 175 10.34 -19.58 -4.72
C SER A 175 11.24 -20.45 -3.83
N LYS A 176 12.18 -21.20 -4.41
CA LYS A 176 13.20 -21.92 -3.62
C LYS A 176 14.10 -20.95 -2.86
N ASP A 177 14.52 -19.86 -3.49
CA ASP A 177 15.36 -18.84 -2.86
C ASP A 177 14.60 -18.08 -1.76
N ALA A 178 13.32 -17.80 -1.98
CA ALA A 178 12.43 -17.20 -1.00
C ALA A 178 12.29 -18.09 0.25
N VAL A 179 12.02 -19.39 0.06
CA VAL A 179 11.92 -20.34 1.18
C VAL A 179 13.25 -20.45 1.92
N LYS A 180 14.40 -20.48 1.23
CA LYS A 180 15.71 -20.54 1.91
C LYS A 180 15.97 -19.35 2.83
N ARG A 181 15.44 -18.16 2.51
CA ARG A 181 15.65 -16.95 3.32
C ARG A 181 14.57 -16.72 4.37
N CYS A 182 13.32 -17.08 4.06
CA CYS A 182 12.14 -16.76 4.86
C CYS A 182 11.19 -17.98 4.98
N ASP A 183 11.70 -19.13 5.44
CA ASP A 183 10.93 -20.39 5.57
C ASP A 183 9.86 -20.39 6.68
N LYS A 184 9.96 -19.44 7.59
CA LYS A 184 9.03 -19.23 8.72
C LYS A 184 7.96 -18.17 8.44
N ASP A 185 8.05 -17.44 7.33
CA ASP A 185 7.05 -16.41 6.99
C ASP A 185 5.90 -17.05 6.21
N ALA A 186 4.69 -17.01 6.77
CA ALA A 186 3.51 -17.59 6.16
C ALA A 186 3.24 -17.05 4.75
N ARG A 187 3.56 -15.78 4.45
CA ARG A 187 3.33 -15.16 3.13
C ARG A 187 4.14 -15.83 2.03
N VAL A 188 5.38 -16.21 2.33
CA VAL A 188 6.25 -16.94 1.39
C VAL A 188 5.70 -18.35 1.14
N ILE A 189 5.25 -19.02 2.20
CA ILE A 189 4.65 -20.36 2.11
C ILE A 189 3.36 -20.32 1.28
N VAL A 190 2.52 -19.29 1.46
CA VAL A 190 1.33 -19.05 0.63
C VAL A 190 1.70 -18.81 -0.84
N ALA A 191 2.74 -18.01 -1.13
CA ALA A 191 3.19 -17.79 -2.50
C ALA A 191 3.63 -19.10 -3.19
N VAL A 192 4.33 -19.98 -2.46
CA VAL A 192 4.70 -21.32 -2.94
C VAL A 192 3.47 -22.21 -3.14
N ALA A 193 2.51 -22.17 -2.21
CA ALA A 193 1.26 -22.92 -2.33
C ALA A 193 0.46 -22.52 -3.58
N LYS A 194 0.36 -21.21 -3.85
CA LYS A 194 -0.26 -20.67 -5.08
C LYS A 194 0.46 -21.16 -6.34
N LEU A 195 1.79 -21.28 -6.32
CA LEU A 195 2.56 -21.85 -7.43
C LEU A 195 2.17 -23.32 -7.69
N PHE A 196 2.12 -24.16 -6.64
CA PHE A 196 1.69 -25.55 -6.80
C PHE A 196 0.23 -25.67 -7.27
N TRP A 197 -0.63 -24.77 -6.80
CA TRP A 197 -2.02 -24.69 -7.22
C TRP A 197 -2.13 -24.36 -8.72
N ALA A 198 -1.36 -23.37 -9.20
CA ALA A 198 -1.31 -22.99 -10.61
C ALA A 198 -0.79 -24.14 -11.50
N GLU A 199 0.16 -24.94 -11.00
CA GLU A 199 0.66 -26.16 -11.66
C GLU A 199 -0.30 -27.37 -11.55
N ARG A 200 -1.51 -27.19 -11.00
CA ARG A 200 -2.51 -28.26 -10.76
C ARG A 200 -2.05 -29.38 -9.82
N LYS A 201 -1.04 -29.14 -8.99
CA LYS A 201 -0.54 -30.09 -7.98
C LYS A 201 -1.29 -29.90 -6.67
N CYS A 202 -2.57 -30.25 -6.67
CA CYS A 202 -3.51 -29.95 -5.57
C CYS A 202 -3.08 -30.50 -4.20
N ASP A 203 -2.55 -31.73 -4.14
CA ASP A 203 -2.13 -32.34 -2.87
C ASP A 203 -0.95 -31.59 -2.23
N LYS A 204 0.02 -31.20 -3.08
CA LYS A 204 1.14 -30.37 -2.64
C LYS A 204 0.65 -29.00 -2.21
N ALA A 205 -0.17 -28.34 -3.03
CA ALA A 205 -0.75 -27.04 -2.69
C ALA A 205 -1.44 -27.07 -1.32
N ARG A 206 -2.28 -28.09 -1.06
CA ARG A 206 -2.95 -28.29 0.23
C ARG A 206 -1.97 -28.43 1.39
N SER A 207 -0.94 -29.26 1.25
CA SER A 207 0.09 -29.41 2.29
C SER A 207 0.80 -28.09 2.60
N TRP A 208 1.12 -27.30 1.58
CA TRP A 208 1.73 -25.98 1.75
C TRP A 208 0.78 -24.96 2.37
N PHE A 209 -0.51 -24.96 2.00
CA PHE A 209 -1.51 -24.11 2.66
C PHE A 209 -1.71 -24.48 4.14
N ASN A 210 -1.79 -25.77 4.47
CA ASN A 210 -1.88 -26.21 5.87
C ASN A 210 -0.65 -25.76 6.68
N ARG A 211 0.55 -25.82 6.07
CA ARG A 211 1.76 -25.29 6.70
C ARG A 211 1.69 -23.78 6.91
N ALA A 212 1.16 -23.02 5.95
CA ALA A 212 1.02 -21.57 6.09
C ALA A 212 0.08 -21.20 7.26
N VAL A 213 -1.09 -21.84 7.34
CA VAL A 213 -2.06 -21.63 8.44
C VAL A 213 -1.46 -22.02 9.79
N ALA A 214 -0.62 -23.06 9.84
CA ALA A 214 0.07 -23.46 11.06
C ALA A 214 1.16 -22.46 11.50
N LEU A 215 1.74 -21.69 10.56
CA LEU A 215 2.72 -20.65 10.88
C LEU A 215 2.06 -19.35 11.34
N ASP A 216 0.97 -18.96 10.69
CA ASP A 216 0.20 -17.76 11.03
C ASP A 216 -1.27 -17.99 10.67
N SER A 217 -2.10 -18.19 11.70
CA SER A 217 -3.54 -18.37 11.56
C SER A 217 -4.30 -17.07 11.35
N ASP A 218 -3.67 -15.93 11.66
CA ASP A 218 -4.30 -14.61 11.62
C ASP A 218 -4.11 -13.93 10.25
N LEU A 219 -3.26 -14.51 9.39
CA LEU A 219 -3.08 -14.11 8.01
C LEU A 219 -4.28 -14.55 7.14
N GLY A 220 -5.29 -13.68 7.07
CA GLY A 220 -6.51 -13.84 6.25
C GLY A 220 -6.38 -13.49 4.77
#